data_AF-A0A9X8EG89-F1
#
_entry.id   AF-A0A9X8EG89-F1
#
_cell.length_a   1.000
_cell.length_b   1.000
_cell.length_c   1.000
_cell.angle_alpha   90.00
_cell.angle_beta   90.00
_cell.angle_gamma   90.00
#
_symmetry.space_group_name_H-M   'P 1'
#
loop_
_entity.id
_entity.type
_entity.pdbx_description
1 polymer ?
#
loop_
_entity_poly.entity_id
_entity_poly.type
_entity_poly.pdbx_seq_one_letter_code
_entity_poly.pdbx_strand_id
1 'polypeptide(L)'
;AANSWSHVTAAIEAHNATDLLFTVPLPRFPQQQKNKASINAAFDAKRQKLSASFVDKVELQSVTTLAWSTATYDPTTGASMSYVALCGKRLSTVWRYEHNYAGTDGLFTSRLDESPVATAVTGVYGWPTCSAWMLMETDAIVVGTSCGNVLMMRLTRQEGSGGRMALEVERVLRTPQLQPVYALHYSLSRVCVAAGNTITVWPIGEDEGAPLTWQAHSHNISCLDVDHCEDHVLFSSSSDGCVKCWDVRTGDAIPIDYLPANNYPIYGMALSPNSVQLAVGYVCPPAAKPSRITQADTTYARLSSGLEFFAAPNARNATLLANSLEAHSSIDSLGDILSYCHAELSTFHAKRAEDGGSVWSAADAKASNDDNDLGQPLYHSFCSILEAKYTDQCQAAAMSSDPPPPPMYLQVAYQVVVNMPGTSSAKEADAARLQQRIMAYW
;
A
#
# COMPACT_ATOMS: atom_id res chain seq x y z
N ALA A 1 -7.65 -41.96 -26.32
CA ALA A 1 -8.75 -41.17 -26.90
C ALA A 1 -9.62 -40.50 -25.81
N ALA A 2 -9.00 -39.81 -24.84
CA ALA A 2 -9.69 -39.04 -23.80
C ALA A 2 -8.86 -37.82 -23.38
N ASN A 3 -8.27 -37.13 -24.37
CA ASN A 3 -7.48 -35.89 -24.19
C ASN A 3 -7.46 -35.11 -25.53
N SER A 4 -8.62 -34.85 -26.12
CA SER A 4 -8.72 -33.92 -27.27
C SER A 4 -9.50 -32.69 -26.86
N TRP A 5 -8.78 -31.62 -26.56
CA TRP A 5 -9.30 -30.27 -26.26
C TRP A 5 -9.74 -29.51 -27.53
N SER A 6 -9.94 -30.21 -28.65
CA SER A 6 -10.28 -29.63 -29.96
C SER A 6 -11.63 -28.89 -30.00
N HIS A 7 -12.52 -29.17 -29.05
CA HIS A 7 -13.81 -28.46 -28.95
C HIS A 7 -13.72 -27.12 -28.21
N VAL A 8 -12.66 -26.90 -27.42
CA VAL A 8 -12.45 -25.65 -26.67
C VAL A 8 -11.61 -24.67 -27.50
N THR A 9 -10.65 -25.16 -28.29
CA THR A 9 -9.86 -24.31 -29.20
C THR A 9 -10.70 -23.73 -30.34
N ALA A 10 -11.65 -24.49 -30.90
CA ALA A 10 -12.52 -24.02 -31.98
C ALA A 10 -13.50 -22.89 -31.55
N ALA A 11 -13.81 -22.77 -30.26
CA ALA A 11 -14.64 -21.68 -29.74
C ALA A 11 -13.82 -20.42 -29.41
N ILE A 12 -12.51 -20.57 -29.16
CA ILE A 12 -11.59 -19.48 -28.83
C ILE A 12 -11.01 -18.85 -30.10
N GLU A 13 -10.77 -19.63 -31.16
CA GLU A 13 -10.26 -19.13 -32.44
C GLU A 13 -11.31 -18.39 -33.31
N ALA A 14 -12.60 -18.50 -32.97
CA ALA A 14 -13.69 -17.84 -33.71
C ALA A 14 -14.02 -16.42 -33.23
N HIS A 15 -13.30 -15.87 -32.25
CA HIS A 15 -13.54 -14.52 -31.74
C HIS A 15 -12.41 -13.58 -32.15
N ASN A 16 -12.56 -13.02 -33.36
CA ASN A 16 -11.76 -11.89 -33.83
C ASN A 16 -11.84 -10.74 -32.81
N ALA A 17 -10.67 -10.28 -32.39
CA ALA A 17 -10.40 -9.30 -31.35
C ALA A 17 -10.75 -7.84 -31.72
N THR A 18 -11.91 -7.60 -32.34
CA THR A 18 -12.36 -6.24 -32.65
C THR A 18 -13.81 -6.08 -32.23
N ASP A 19 -14.01 -5.22 -31.22
CA ASP A 19 -15.29 -4.73 -30.67
C ASP A 19 -15.75 -5.37 -29.37
N LEU A 20 -15.12 -4.93 -28.28
CA LEU A 20 -15.65 -5.07 -26.92
C LEU A 20 -15.53 -3.72 -26.20
N LEU A 21 -16.44 -2.80 -26.52
CA LEU A 21 -16.79 -1.70 -25.61
C LEU A 21 -17.87 -2.24 -24.68
N PHE A 22 -17.51 -2.47 -23.42
CA PHE A 22 -18.45 -2.89 -22.37
C PHE A 22 -18.88 -1.68 -21.57
N THR A 23 -20.18 -1.45 -21.42
CA THR A 23 -20.74 -0.68 -20.31
C THR A 23 -21.21 -1.67 -19.24
N VAL A 24 -20.60 -1.61 -18.06
CA VAL A 24 -21.04 -2.39 -16.88
C VAL A 24 -22.13 -1.58 -16.17
N PRO A 25 -23.34 -2.13 -15.91
CA PRO A 25 -24.37 -1.38 -15.20
C PRO A 25 -24.05 -1.36 -13.70
N LEU A 26 -23.52 -0.25 -13.21
CA LEU A 26 -23.48 0.08 -11.78
C LEU A 26 -24.90 0.35 -11.24
N PRO A 27 -25.15 0.19 -9.92
CA PRO A 27 -26.46 0.45 -9.32
C PRO A 27 -26.89 1.92 -9.50
N ARG A 28 -28.18 2.12 -9.72
CA ARG A 28 -28.78 3.39 -10.16
C ARG A 28 -28.59 4.52 -9.15
N PHE A 29 -27.64 5.42 -9.40
CA PHE A 29 -27.75 6.83 -8.97
C PHE A 29 -28.67 7.60 -9.92
N PRO A 30 -29.42 8.61 -9.45
CA PRO A 30 -30.40 9.31 -10.27
C PRO A 30 -29.70 10.28 -11.23
N GLN A 31 -30.05 10.18 -12.51
CA GLN A 31 -29.65 11.00 -13.66
C GLN A 31 -28.36 10.59 -14.40
N GLN A 32 -28.45 9.49 -15.17
CA GLN A 32 -27.63 9.33 -16.37
C GLN A 32 -28.29 10.06 -17.55
N GLN A 33 -27.59 11.04 -18.12
CA GLN A 33 -27.92 11.61 -19.44
C GLN A 33 -27.80 10.50 -20.50
N LYS A 34 -28.89 10.26 -21.23
CA LYS A 34 -28.92 9.26 -22.30
C LYS A 34 -28.11 9.76 -23.51
N ASN A 35 -26.96 9.15 -23.76
CA ASN A 35 -26.26 9.33 -25.03
C ASN A 35 -27.08 8.73 -26.19
N LYS A 36 -27.39 9.57 -27.19
CA LYS A 36 -27.98 9.18 -28.47
C LYS A 36 -26.89 8.57 -29.36
N ALA A 37 -26.55 7.31 -29.13
CA ALA A 37 -25.77 6.53 -30.08
C ALA A 37 -26.13 5.04 -29.96
N SER A 38 -27.23 4.62 -30.58
CA SER A 38 -27.42 3.20 -30.93
C SER A 38 -28.20 3.10 -32.24
N ILE A 39 -27.60 2.39 -33.21
CA ILE A 39 -28.13 2.20 -34.56
C ILE A 39 -29.10 0.99 -34.59
N ASN A 40 -29.18 0.15 -33.54
CA ASN A 40 -30.23 -0.88 -33.43
C ASN A 40 -30.36 -1.48 -32.02
N ALA A 41 -31.44 -1.16 -31.30
CA ALA A 41 -31.66 -1.61 -29.91
C ALA A 41 -31.73 -3.15 -29.74
N ALA A 42 -32.17 -3.88 -30.77
CA ALA A 42 -32.26 -5.34 -30.73
C ALA A 42 -30.87 -6.02 -30.82
N PHE A 43 -29.93 -5.40 -31.54
CA PHE A 43 -28.56 -5.88 -31.64
C PHE A 43 -27.82 -5.69 -30.30
N ASP A 44 -28.03 -4.54 -29.68
CA ASP A 44 -27.46 -4.22 -28.36
C ASP A 44 -28.00 -5.14 -27.26
N ALA A 45 -29.30 -5.46 -27.26
CA ALA A 45 -29.88 -6.40 -26.29
C ALA A 45 -29.30 -7.82 -26.44
N LYS A 46 -29.08 -8.29 -27.67
CA LYS A 46 -28.46 -9.60 -27.94
C LYS A 46 -27.01 -9.63 -27.47
N ARG A 47 -26.26 -8.54 -27.73
CA ARG A 47 -24.88 -8.36 -27.29
C ARG A 47 -24.76 -8.29 -25.77
N GLN A 48 -25.66 -7.53 -25.11
CA GLN A 48 -25.76 -7.44 -23.65
C GLN A 48 -26.07 -8.78 -23.00
N LYS A 49 -26.91 -9.61 -23.63
CA LYS A 49 -27.21 -10.95 -23.13
C LYS A 49 -26.02 -11.90 -23.28
N LEU A 50 -25.25 -11.78 -24.37
CA LEU A 50 -24.03 -12.55 -24.59
C LEU A 50 -22.92 -12.13 -23.61
N SER A 51 -22.73 -10.83 -23.39
CA SER A 51 -21.77 -10.32 -22.41
C SER A 51 -22.13 -10.71 -20.99
N ALA A 52 -23.39 -10.58 -20.59
CA ALA A 52 -23.86 -11.02 -19.27
C ALA A 52 -23.64 -12.53 -19.10
N SER A 53 -23.98 -13.35 -20.10
CA SER A 53 -23.70 -14.79 -20.07
C SER A 53 -22.21 -15.10 -19.99
N PHE A 54 -21.35 -14.32 -20.63
CA PHE A 54 -19.90 -14.48 -20.54
C PHE A 54 -19.38 -14.14 -19.14
N VAL A 55 -19.77 -12.99 -18.59
CA VAL A 55 -19.43 -12.55 -17.21
C VAL A 55 -19.85 -13.59 -16.18
N ASP A 56 -21.05 -14.16 -16.34
CA ASP A 56 -21.60 -15.22 -15.48
C ASP A 56 -20.78 -16.53 -15.61
N LYS A 57 -20.46 -16.95 -16.84
CA LYS A 57 -19.60 -18.12 -17.11
C LYS A 57 -18.15 -17.95 -16.65
N VAL A 58 -17.68 -16.72 -16.55
CA VAL A 58 -16.32 -16.33 -16.17
C VAL A 58 -16.22 -16.03 -14.67
N GLU A 59 -17.35 -16.07 -13.95
CA GLU A 59 -17.44 -15.79 -12.51
C GLU A 59 -16.85 -14.42 -12.11
N LEU A 60 -16.94 -13.43 -13.01
CA LEU A 60 -16.51 -12.05 -12.70
C LEU A 60 -17.47 -11.36 -11.72
N GLN A 61 -18.60 -11.99 -11.35
CA GLN A 61 -19.50 -11.51 -10.30
C GLN A 61 -18.83 -11.46 -8.91
N SER A 62 -17.78 -12.26 -8.70
CA SER A 62 -16.95 -12.19 -7.51
C SER A 62 -15.56 -11.67 -7.89
N VAL A 63 -15.28 -10.41 -7.54
CA VAL A 63 -13.92 -9.87 -7.55
C VAL A 63 -13.17 -10.52 -6.39
N THR A 64 -12.10 -11.24 -6.68
CA THR A 64 -11.27 -11.88 -5.65
C THR A 64 -10.21 -10.92 -5.13
N THR A 65 -9.69 -10.04 -6.01
CA THR A 65 -8.64 -9.09 -5.65
C THR A 65 -8.82 -7.78 -6.41
N LEU A 66 -8.36 -6.70 -5.77
CA LEU A 66 -8.33 -5.37 -6.35
C LEU A 66 -6.91 -4.81 -6.14
N ALA A 67 -6.35 -4.20 -7.17
CA ALA A 67 -5.11 -3.45 -7.07
C ALA A 67 -5.29 -2.08 -7.74
N TRP A 68 -4.79 -1.03 -7.10
CA TRP A 68 -4.86 0.34 -7.61
C TRP A 68 -3.45 0.85 -7.86
N SER A 69 -3.17 1.34 -9.07
CA SER A 69 -1.89 1.93 -9.42
C SER A 69 -1.74 3.31 -8.77
N THR A 70 -0.50 3.77 -8.67
CA THR A 70 -0.22 5.18 -8.36
C THR A 70 -0.82 6.10 -9.42
N ALA A 71 -1.16 7.33 -9.01
CA ALA A 71 -1.66 8.32 -9.94
C ALA A 71 -0.49 8.93 -10.72
N THR A 72 -0.54 8.83 -12.05
CA THR A 72 0.39 9.50 -12.97
C THR A 72 -0.23 10.75 -13.53
N TYR A 73 0.53 11.85 -13.51
CA TYR A 73 0.14 13.09 -14.16
C TYR A 73 0.47 13.03 -15.64
N ASP A 74 -0.53 13.20 -16.50
CA ASP A 74 -0.31 13.30 -17.94
C ASP A 74 -0.23 14.79 -18.34
N PRO A 75 0.95 15.29 -18.73
CA PRO A 75 1.14 16.70 -19.07
C PRO A 75 0.37 17.12 -20.33
N THR A 76 -0.07 16.17 -21.16
CA THR A 76 -0.80 16.49 -22.40
C THR A 76 -2.28 16.75 -22.17
N THR A 77 -2.89 16.03 -21.22
CA THR A 77 -4.29 16.18 -20.85
C THR A 77 -4.49 17.07 -19.63
N GLY A 78 -3.42 17.30 -18.84
CA GLY A 78 -3.47 18.05 -17.59
C GLY A 78 -4.20 17.32 -16.46
N ALA A 79 -4.57 16.06 -16.68
CA ALA A 79 -5.31 15.23 -15.73
C ALA A 79 -4.38 14.21 -15.05
N SER A 80 -4.66 13.92 -13.78
CA SER A 80 -3.99 12.84 -13.05
C SER A 80 -4.77 11.54 -13.23
N MET A 81 -4.14 10.50 -13.76
CA MET A 81 -4.79 9.24 -14.11
C MET A 81 -4.21 8.09 -13.29
N SER A 82 -5.04 7.11 -12.95
CA SER A 82 -4.60 5.84 -12.35
C SER A 82 -5.36 4.68 -12.98
N TYR A 83 -4.86 3.47 -12.75
CA TYR A 83 -5.48 2.24 -13.20
C TYR A 83 -5.92 1.39 -12.02
N VAL A 84 -7.16 0.92 -12.09
CA VAL A 84 -7.74 -0.03 -11.12
C VAL A 84 -7.86 -1.38 -11.80
N ALA A 85 -7.11 -2.36 -11.29
CA ALA A 85 -7.22 -3.75 -11.70
C ALA A 85 -8.20 -4.48 -10.81
N LEU A 86 -9.23 -5.08 -11.42
CA LEU A 86 -10.19 -5.97 -10.78
C LEU A 86 -9.96 -7.38 -11.31
N CYS A 87 -9.49 -8.27 -10.45
CA CYS A 87 -9.30 -9.68 -10.81
C CYS A 87 -10.48 -10.50 -10.30
N GLY A 88 -11.21 -11.14 -11.21
CA GLY A 88 -12.13 -12.22 -10.89
C GLY A 88 -11.45 -13.57 -11.05
N LYS A 89 -12.18 -14.66 -10.81
CA LYS A 89 -11.62 -16.01 -10.85
C LYS A 89 -11.06 -16.45 -12.20
N ARG A 90 -11.64 -15.97 -13.30
CA ARG A 90 -11.20 -16.36 -14.66
C ARG A 90 -10.76 -15.20 -15.56
N LEU A 91 -11.17 -13.98 -15.24
CA LEU A 91 -10.90 -12.79 -16.02
C LEU A 91 -10.45 -11.67 -15.10
N SER A 92 -9.40 -10.98 -15.52
CA SER A 92 -8.93 -9.75 -14.90
C SER A 92 -9.18 -8.59 -15.83
N THR A 93 -9.65 -7.47 -15.28
CA THR A 93 -10.01 -6.27 -16.03
C THR A 93 -9.30 -5.06 -15.43
N VAL A 94 -8.82 -4.16 -16.28
CA VAL A 94 -8.16 -2.92 -15.87
C VAL A 94 -9.02 -1.75 -16.31
N TRP A 95 -9.25 -0.83 -15.38
CA TRP A 95 -10.10 0.34 -15.55
C TRP A 95 -9.27 1.60 -15.34
N ARG A 96 -9.52 2.64 -16.13
CA ARG A 96 -8.88 3.93 -15.93
C ARG A 96 -9.74 4.81 -15.04
N TYR A 97 -9.08 5.41 -14.06
CA TYR A 97 -9.66 6.32 -13.09
C TYR A 97 -8.97 7.68 -13.19
N GLU A 98 -9.77 8.70 -13.47
CA GLU A 98 -9.34 10.08 -13.62
C GLU A 98 -9.53 10.84 -12.31
N HIS A 99 -8.41 11.29 -11.75
CA HIS A 99 -8.34 12.22 -10.65
C HIS A 99 -8.36 13.65 -11.21
N ASN A 100 -9.54 14.27 -11.23
CA ASN A 100 -9.63 15.67 -11.65
C ASN A 100 -9.47 16.63 -10.48
N TYR A 101 -8.53 17.55 -10.66
CA TYR A 101 -8.51 18.87 -10.04
C TYR A 101 -9.40 19.82 -10.86
N ALA A 102 -10.20 20.63 -10.17
CA ALA A 102 -11.11 21.67 -10.66
C ALA A 102 -11.17 21.89 -12.20
N GLY A 103 -12.24 21.38 -12.83
CA GLY A 103 -12.64 21.83 -14.17
C GLY A 103 -13.10 23.30 -14.15
N THR A 104 -13.31 23.88 -15.33
CA THR A 104 -13.77 25.28 -15.55
C THR A 104 -15.06 25.67 -14.79
N ASP A 105 -15.81 24.69 -14.30
CA ASP A 105 -17.06 24.87 -13.53
C ASP A 105 -16.87 24.80 -12.00
N GLY A 106 -15.63 24.67 -11.51
CA GLY A 106 -15.31 24.64 -10.07
C GLY A 106 -15.77 23.38 -9.32
N LEU A 107 -16.32 22.38 -10.03
CA LEU A 107 -16.76 21.11 -9.46
C LEU A 107 -15.68 20.03 -9.63
N PHE A 108 -15.18 19.52 -8.50
CA PHE A 108 -14.32 18.34 -8.44
C PHE A 108 -15.14 17.09 -8.75
N THR A 109 -14.89 16.46 -9.90
CA THR A 109 -15.54 15.20 -10.26
C THR A 109 -14.49 14.19 -10.69
N SER A 110 -14.15 13.27 -9.79
CA SER A 110 -13.37 12.09 -10.15
C SER A 110 -14.26 11.11 -10.90
N ARG A 111 -13.74 10.50 -11.97
CA ARG A 111 -14.53 9.58 -12.79
C ARG A 111 -13.77 8.29 -13.08
N LEU A 112 -14.49 7.18 -12.98
CA LEU A 112 -14.08 5.90 -13.54
C LEU A 112 -14.61 5.82 -14.98
N ASP A 113 -13.79 5.36 -15.91
CA ASP A 113 -14.25 5.12 -17.28
C ASP A 113 -15.44 4.14 -17.32
N GLU A 114 -16.35 4.34 -18.26
CA GLU A 114 -17.54 3.49 -18.42
C GLU A 114 -17.22 2.07 -18.92
N SER A 115 -16.02 1.89 -19.51
CA SER A 115 -15.55 0.63 -20.08
C SER A 115 -14.13 0.29 -19.62
N PRO A 116 -13.81 -1.00 -19.45
CA PRO A 116 -12.45 -1.41 -19.12
C PRO A 116 -11.49 -1.06 -20.25
N VAL A 117 -10.30 -0.63 -19.85
CA VAL A 117 -9.19 -0.24 -20.73
C VAL A 117 -8.52 -1.47 -21.32
N ALA A 118 -8.38 -2.52 -20.50
CA ALA A 118 -7.78 -3.78 -20.90
C ALA A 118 -8.43 -4.96 -20.15
N THR A 119 -8.37 -6.15 -20.75
CA THR A 119 -8.89 -7.39 -20.17
C THR A 119 -7.93 -8.54 -20.46
N ALA A 120 -7.67 -9.39 -19.46
CA ALA A 120 -6.84 -10.59 -19.59
C ALA A 120 -7.55 -11.83 -19.02
N VAL A 121 -7.45 -12.97 -19.71
CA VAL A 121 -7.99 -14.25 -19.24
C VAL A 121 -6.95 -14.94 -18.35
N THR A 122 -7.12 -14.79 -17.04
CA THR A 122 -6.17 -15.26 -16.02
C THR A 122 -6.47 -16.67 -15.50
N GLY A 123 -7.71 -17.13 -15.67
CA GLY A 123 -8.19 -18.40 -15.12
C GLY A 123 -7.47 -19.66 -15.61
N VAL A 124 -6.75 -19.59 -16.74
CA VAL A 124 -5.94 -20.70 -17.26
C VAL A 124 -4.82 -21.07 -16.29
N TYR A 125 -4.35 -20.12 -15.48
CA TYR A 125 -3.27 -20.29 -14.52
C TYR A 125 -3.76 -20.53 -13.09
N GLY A 126 -5.08 -20.62 -12.89
CA GLY A 126 -5.72 -20.68 -11.57
C GLY A 126 -6.47 -19.39 -11.24
N TRP A 127 -7.37 -19.45 -10.25
CA TRP A 127 -8.04 -18.25 -9.73
C TRP A 127 -7.04 -17.30 -9.03
N PRO A 128 -7.08 -15.99 -9.36
CA PRO A 128 -6.32 -14.95 -8.70
C PRO A 128 -6.65 -14.84 -7.20
N THR A 129 -5.64 -14.84 -6.35
CA THR A 129 -5.74 -14.74 -4.89
C THR A 129 -5.18 -13.44 -4.34
N CYS A 130 -4.20 -12.85 -5.01
CA CYS A 130 -3.69 -11.51 -4.71
C CYS A 130 -3.21 -10.81 -6.00
N SER A 131 -3.14 -9.48 -5.98
CA SER A 131 -2.69 -8.66 -7.09
C SER A 131 -2.05 -7.38 -6.58
N ALA A 132 -0.99 -6.91 -7.22
CA ALA A 132 -0.34 -5.66 -6.91
C ALA A 132 0.24 -5.04 -8.18
N TRP A 133 0.14 -3.72 -8.26
CA TRP A 133 0.85 -2.94 -9.25
C TRP A 133 2.32 -2.83 -8.86
N MET A 134 3.14 -2.59 -9.87
CA MET A 134 4.53 -2.21 -9.66
C MET A 134 4.61 -0.91 -8.88
N LEU A 135 5.46 -0.87 -7.86
CA LEU A 135 5.69 0.35 -7.10
C LEU A 135 6.27 1.42 -8.05
N MET A 136 5.67 2.62 -8.03
CA MET A 136 6.06 3.80 -8.83
C MET A 136 5.82 3.74 -10.35
N GLU A 137 5.35 2.61 -10.93
CA GLU A 137 4.96 2.51 -12.34
C GLU A 137 3.47 2.15 -12.50
N THR A 138 2.89 2.46 -13.66
CA THR A 138 1.45 2.26 -13.92
C THR A 138 1.14 1.28 -15.05
N ASP A 139 2.17 0.67 -15.65
CA ASP A 139 2.03 -0.24 -16.77
C ASP A 139 2.18 -1.71 -16.37
N ALA A 140 2.86 -2.04 -15.27
CA ALA A 140 3.10 -3.43 -14.89
C ALA A 140 2.33 -3.86 -13.63
N ILE A 141 1.74 -5.05 -13.68
CA ILE A 141 0.96 -5.66 -12.61
C ILE A 141 1.33 -7.11 -12.43
N VAL A 142 1.37 -7.57 -11.17
CA VAL A 142 1.60 -8.96 -10.81
C VAL A 142 0.36 -9.54 -10.17
N VAL A 143 0.00 -10.75 -10.59
CA VAL A 143 -1.17 -11.49 -10.09
C VAL A 143 -0.74 -12.85 -9.56
N GLY A 144 -0.96 -13.09 -8.27
CA GLY A 144 -0.77 -14.38 -7.63
C GLY A 144 -2.02 -15.24 -7.76
N THR A 145 -1.82 -16.55 -7.95
CA THR A 145 -2.92 -17.51 -8.10
C THR A 145 -2.90 -18.55 -6.99
N SER A 146 -4.02 -19.24 -6.78
CA SER A 146 -4.06 -20.34 -5.80
C SER A 146 -3.21 -21.55 -6.17
N CYS A 147 -2.83 -21.67 -7.45
CA CYS A 147 -2.07 -22.80 -7.96
C CYS A 147 -0.55 -22.55 -7.83
N GLY A 148 -0.15 -21.45 -7.18
CA GLY A 148 1.25 -21.06 -7.02
C GLY A 148 1.87 -20.46 -8.28
N ASN A 149 1.07 -20.10 -9.28
CA ASN A 149 1.54 -19.30 -10.41
C ASN A 149 1.48 -17.82 -10.04
N VAL A 150 2.51 -17.07 -10.44
CA VAL A 150 2.60 -15.63 -10.32
C VAL A 150 2.74 -15.08 -11.74
N LEU A 151 1.73 -14.34 -12.17
CA LEU A 151 1.61 -13.81 -13.52
C LEU A 151 2.14 -12.39 -13.53
N MET A 152 3.21 -12.14 -14.26
CA MET A 152 3.67 -10.80 -14.58
C MET A 152 2.95 -10.35 -15.84
N MET A 153 2.21 -9.26 -15.73
CA MET A 153 1.43 -8.70 -16.82
C MET A 153 1.82 -7.25 -17.04
N ARG A 154 1.79 -6.82 -18.30
CA ARG A 154 2.07 -5.44 -18.69
C ARG A 154 0.94 -4.90 -19.55
N LEU A 155 0.60 -3.63 -19.31
CA LEU A 155 -0.31 -2.85 -20.13
C LEU A 155 0.46 -2.28 -21.31
N THR A 156 0.29 -2.90 -22.46
CA THR A 156 0.89 -2.47 -23.72
C THR A 156 -0.14 -1.71 -24.55
N ARG A 157 0.29 -0.62 -25.19
CA ARG A 157 -0.56 0.09 -26.15
C ARG A 157 -0.49 -0.65 -27.48
N GLN A 158 -1.61 -1.18 -27.96
CA GLN A 158 -1.62 -1.98 -29.17
C GLN A 158 -1.50 -1.08 -30.41
N GLU A 159 -0.42 -1.24 -31.18
CA GLU A 159 -0.20 -0.50 -32.42
C GLU A 159 -1.31 -0.79 -33.44
N GLY A 160 -1.86 0.27 -34.07
CA GLY A 160 -2.91 0.15 -35.09
C GLY A 160 -4.36 0.12 -34.59
N SER A 161 -4.61 0.05 -33.28
CA SER A 161 -5.96 -0.08 -32.69
C SER A 161 -6.67 1.25 -32.34
N GLY A 162 -6.10 2.39 -32.74
CA GLY A 162 -6.56 3.71 -32.26
C GLY A 162 -6.18 4.00 -30.80
N GLY A 163 -5.23 3.25 -30.23
CA GLY A 163 -4.73 3.46 -28.88
C GLY A 163 -5.43 2.68 -27.78
N ARG A 164 -6.05 1.53 -28.10
CA ARG A 164 -6.52 0.58 -27.08
C ARG A 164 -5.31 -0.04 -26.37
N MET A 165 -5.45 -0.23 -25.07
CA MET A 165 -4.46 -0.93 -24.24
C MET A 165 -4.82 -2.43 -24.19
N ALA A 166 -3.83 -3.28 -24.17
CA ALA A 166 -3.97 -4.71 -23.93
C ALA A 166 -3.23 -5.06 -22.63
N LEU A 167 -3.77 -6.01 -21.87
CA LEU A 167 -3.11 -6.56 -20.70
C LEU A 167 -2.55 -7.92 -21.09
N GLU A 168 -1.25 -7.97 -21.31
CA GLU A 168 -0.56 -9.16 -21.82
C GLU A 168 0.24 -9.83 -20.70
N VAL A 169 0.26 -11.17 -20.69
CA VAL A 169 1.09 -11.93 -19.75
C VAL A 169 2.49 -12.02 -20.32
N GLU A 170 3.42 -11.27 -19.73
CA GLU A 170 4.82 -11.25 -20.14
C GLU A 170 5.55 -12.51 -19.64
N ARG A 171 5.29 -12.89 -18.38
CA ARG A 171 5.96 -14.01 -17.74
C ARG A 171 5.08 -14.70 -16.71
N VAL A 172 5.29 -16.01 -16.56
CA VAL A 172 4.68 -16.82 -15.51
C VAL A 172 5.77 -17.41 -14.62
N LEU A 173 5.86 -16.94 -13.38
CA LEU A 173 6.72 -17.50 -12.35
C LEU A 173 5.96 -18.58 -11.58
N ARG A 174 6.66 -19.61 -11.10
CA ARG A 174 6.08 -20.70 -10.33
C ARG A 174 6.76 -20.81 -8.98
N THR A 175 5.96 -20.84 -7.92
CA THR A 175 6.47 -21.04 -6.56
C THR A 175 6.97 -22.48 -6.41
N PRO A 176 8.05 -22.72 -5.62
CA PRO A 176 8.69 -24.04 -5.54
C PRO A 176 7.76 -25.20 -5.14
N GLN A 177 6.72 -24.92 -4.35
CA GLN A 177 5.77 -25.92 -3.85
C GLN A 177 4.37 -25.81 -4.49
N LEU A 178 4.17 -24.92 -5.47
CA LEU A 178 2.86 -24.65 -6.09
C LEU A 178 1.73 -24.38 -5.07
N GLN A 179 2.09 -23.84 -3.90
CA GLN A 179 1.16 -23.45 -2.86
C GLN A 179 0.41 -22.18 -3.27
N PRO A 180 -0.81 -21.94 -2.74
CA PRO A 180 -1.53 -20.70 -2.97
C PRO A 180 -0.69 -19.49 -2.60
N VAL A 181 -0.67 -18.51 -3.50
CA VAL A 181 -0.01 -17.23 -3.24
C VAL A 181 -0.96 -16.39 -2.38
N TYR A 182 -0.52 -16.00 -1.19
CA TYR A 182 -1.33 -15.21 -0.27
C TYR A 182 -1.05 -13.72 -0.38
N ALA A 183 0.22 -13.34 -0.55
CA ALA A 183 0.64 -11.96 -0.68
C ALA A 183 1.80 -11.84 -1.66
N LEU A 184 1.91 -10.67 -2.26
CA LEU A 184 2.94 -10.34 -3.23
C LEU A 184 3.28 -8.86 -3.15
N HIS A 185 4.52 -8.53 -3.49
CA HIS A 185 5.00 -7.17 -3.61
C HIS A 185 5.83 -7.08 -4.88
N TYR A 186 5.63 -6.01 -5.67
CA TYR A 186 6.29 -5.82 -6.94
C TYR A 186 7.07 -4.51 -6.96
N SER A 187 8.39 -4.62 -7.08
CA SER A 187 9.34 -3.52 -7.19
C SER A 187 10.06 -3.57 -8.55
N LEU A 188 10.75 -2.48 -8.90
CA LEU A 188 11.58 -2.35 -10.11
C LEU A 188 12.65 -3.43 -10.23
N SER A 189 13.22 -3.83 -9.09
CA SER A 189 14.33 -4.77 -9.05
C SER A 189 13.92 -6.21 -8.71
N ARG A 190 12.68 -6.43 -8.25
CA ARG A 190 12.29 -7.73 -7.66
C ARG A 190 10.80 -7.91 -7.46
N VAL A 191 10.38 -9.18 -7.45
CA VAL A 191 9.07 -9.63 -7.00
C VAL A 191 9.22 -10.52 -5.77
N CYS A 192 8.58 -10.11 -4.67
CA CYS A 192 8.51 -10.87 -3.44
C CYS A 192 7.15 -11.57 -3.35
N VAL A 193 7.12 -12.85 -3.01
CA VAL A 193 5.90 -13.67 -3.00
C VAL A 193 5.86 -14.52 -1.75
N ALA A 194 4.72 -14.50 -1.07
CA ALA A 194 4.41 -15.42 0.02
C ALA A 194 3.50 -16.53 -0.50
N ALA A 195 3.99 -17.77 -0.42
CA ALA A 195 3.23 -18.96 -0.76
C ALA A 195 3.33 -19.98 0.36
N GLY A 196 2.19 -20.30 0.98
CA GLY A 196 2.16 -21.09 2.21
C GLY A 196 2.97 -20.43 3.32
N ASN A 197 3.95 -21.13 3.86
CA ASN A 197 4.84 -20.67 4.92
C ASN A 197 6.23 -20.19 4.43
N THR A 198 6.41 -20.11 3.11
CA THR A 198 7.68 -19.73 2.46
C THR A 198 7.57 -18.38 1.79
N ILE A 199 8.69 -17.64 1.80
CA ILE A 199 8.87 -16.43 0.99
C ILE A 199 9.81 -16.78 -0.14
N THR A 200 9.46 -16.38 -1.36
CA THR A 200 10.33 -16.46 -2.52
C THR A 200 10.47 -15.10 -3.17
N VAL A 201 11.70 -14.76 -3.52
CA VAL A 201 12.06 -13.48 -4.15
C VAL A 201 12.69 -13.78 -5.50
N TRP A 202 12.16 -13.15 -6.54
CA TRP A 202 12.73 -13.18 -7.87
C TRP A 202 13.37 -11.83 -8.17
N PRO A 203 14.68 -11.77 -8.46
CA PRO A 203 15.29 -10.57 -9.01
C PRO A 203 14.77 -10.32 -10.43
N ILE A 204 14.63 -9.05 -10.79
CA ILE A 204 14.11 -8.57 -12.08
C ILE A 204 15.08 -7.52 -12.60
N GLY A 205 15.51 -7.64 -13.86
CA GLY A 205 16.45 -6.74 -14.50
C GLY A 205 17.67 -7.46 -15.09
N GLU A 206 18.79 -6.75 -15.23
CA GLU A 206 20.02 -7.24 -15.86
C GLU A 206 20.65 -8.42 -15.10
N ASP A 207 20.52 -8.46 -13.78
CA ASP A 207 20.90 -9.58 -12.92
C ASP A 207 19.72 -10.52 -12.70
N GLU A 208 19.26 -11.18 -13.76
CA GLU A 208 18.22 -12.22 -13.70
C GLU A 208 18.78 -13.50 -13.03
N GLY A 209 19.05 -13.40 -11.74
CA GLY A 209 19.60 -14.46 -10.90
C GLY A 209 18.58 -15.54 -10.54
N ALA A 210 19.08 -16.59 -9.86
CA ALA A 210 18.21 -17.62 -9.30
C ALA A 210 17.29 -17.04 -8.22
N PRO A 211 16.03 -17.53 -8.11
CA PRO A 211 15.14 -17.09 -7.04
C PRO A 211 15.69 -17.51 -5.68
N LEU A 212 15.57 -16.61 -4.71
CA LEU A 212 15.90 -16.88 -3.32
C LEU A 212 14.64 -17.33 -2.59
N THR A 213 14.67 -18.50 -1.97
CA THR A 213 13.54 -19.04 -1.19
C THR A 213 14.00 -19.43 0.21
N TRP A 214 13.21 -19.05 1.21
CA TRP A 214 13.41 -19.48 2.59
C TRP A 214 12.09 -19.76 3.29
N GLN A 215 12.16 -20.53 4.38
CA GLN A 215 11.02 -20.77 5.25
C GLN A 215 10.93 -19.64 6.28
N ALA A 216 9.92 -18.79 6.14
CA ALA A 216 9.78 -17.60 6.99
C ALA A 216 9.01 -17.90 8.28
N HIS A 217 7.93 -18.68 8.18
CA HIS A 217 6.99 -18.92 9.27
C HIS A 217 6.71 -20.42 9.48
N SER A 218 6.11 -20.73 10.63
CA SER A 218 5.67 -22.10 10.94
C SER A 218 4.33 -22.43 10.27
N HIS A 219 3.45 -21.43 10.19
CA HIS A 219 2.15 -21.49 9.50
C HIS A 219 2.10 -20.56 8.28
N ASN A 220 0.95 -20.56 7.60
CA ASN A 220 0.76 -19.79 6.38
C ASN A 220 0.90 -18.29 6.63
N ILE A 221 1.69 -17.65 5.78
CA ILE A 221 1.88 -16.22 5.71
C ILE A 221 0.58 -15.59 5.22
N SER A 222 0.09 -14.60 5.95
CA SER A 222 -1.13 -13.87 5.63
C SER A 222 -0.85 -12.66 4.74
N CYS A 223 0.19 -11.89 5.06
CA CYS A 223 0.54 -10.66 4.35
C CYS A 223 2.06 -10.47 4.25
N LEU A 224 2.48 -9.72 3.24
CA LEU A 224 3.84 -9.25 3.02
C LEU A 224 3.78 -7.74 2.74
N ASP A 225 4.76 -7.00 3.27
CA ASP A 225 4.94 -5.60 2.92
C ASP A 225 6.42 -5.21 2.98
N VAL A 226 6.86 -4.34 2.07
CA VAL A 226 8.27 -3.94 1.96
C VAL A 226 8.43 -2.52 2.51
N ASP A 227 9.59 -2.24 3.08
CA ASP A 227 9.95 -0.91 3.50
C ASP A 227 10.13 0.00 2.26
N HIS A 228 9.30 1.04 2.19
CA HIS A 228 9.28 2.02 1.11
C HIS A 228 10.51 2.96 1.10
N CYS A 229 11.22 3.10 2.22
CA CYS A 229 12.48 3.82 2.33
C CYS A 229 13.68 2.91 2.00
N GLU A 230 13.63 1.67 2.46
CA GLU A 230 14.69 0.67 2.30
C GLU A 230 14.17 -0.59 1.59
N ASP A 231 14.14 -0.62 0.25
CA ASP A 231 13.55 -1.70 -0.59
C ASP A 231 14.11 -3.13 -0.31
N HIS A 232 15.15 -3.28 0.52
CA HIS A 232 15.68 -4.56 0.96
C HIS A 232 15.06 -5.11 2.25
N VAL A 233 14.32 -4.31 3.01
CA VAL A 233 13.68 -4.73 4.26
C VAL A 233 12.25 -5.18 3.97
N LEU A 234 11.91 -6.40 4.37
CA LEU A 234 10.58 -6.99 4.17
C LEU A 234 9.97 -7.43 5.50
N PHE A 235 8.71 -7.07 5.71
CA PHE A 235 7.89 -7.58 6.80
C PHE A 235 7.00 -8.71 6.30
N SER A 236 6.84 -9.73 7.14
CA SER A 236 5.88 -10.81 6.92
C SER A 236 5.04 -11.04 8.16
N SER A 237 3.74 -11.22 7.96
CA SER A 237 2.82 -11.65 9.01
C SER A 237 2.24 -13.03 8.73
N SER A 238 1.91 -13.77 9.78
CA SER A 238 1.44 -15.14 9.63
C SER A 238 0.34 -15.49 10.62
N SER A 239 -0.40 -16.54 10.23
CA SER A 239 -1.33 -17.24 11.12
C SER A 239 -0.66 -17.91 12.32
N ASP A 240 0.69 -17.97 12.37
CA ASP A 240 1.44 -18.35 13.58
C ASP A 240 1.47 -17.25 14.66
N GLY A 241 0.92 -16.09 14.37
CA GLY A 241 0.80 -14.97 15.30
C GLY A 241 2.07 -14.13 15.46
N CYS A 242 3.10 -14.43 14.66
CA CYS A 242 4.31 -13.63 14.59
C CYS A 242 4.26 -12.65 13.40
N VAL A 243 4.84 -11.47 13.61
CA VAL A 243 5.40 -10.65 12.52
C VAL A 243 6.91 -10.78 12.55
N LYS A 244 7.53 -10.97 11.39
CA LYS A 244 8.98 -11.06 11.23
C LYS A 244 9.49 -10.07 10.19
N CYS A 245 10.76 -9.72 10.32
CA CYS A 245 11.48 -8.83 9.43
C CYS A 245 12.65 -9.58 8.77
N TRP A 246 12.92 -9.29 7.50
CA TRP A 246 13.86 -10.01 6.66
C TRP A 246 14.67 -9.05 5.80
N ASP A 247 15.95 -9.38 5.59
CA ASP A 247 16.71 -8.83 4.47
C ASP A 247 16.40 -9.66 3.22
N VAL A 248 15.75 -9.04 2.24
CA VAL A 248 15.32 -9.65 0.98
C VAL A 248 16.51 -10.05 0.09
N ARG A 249 17.69 -9.46 0.30
CA ARG A 249 18.90 -9.77 -0.48
C ARG A 249 19.54 -11.09 -0.06
N THR A 250 19.54 -11.39 1.24
CA THR A 250 20.19 -12.58 1.79
C THR A 250 19.19 -13.65 2.24
N GLY A 251 17.96 -13.26 2.55
CA GLY A 251 16.94 -14.11 3.15
C GLY A 251 17.10 -14.25 4.67
N ASP A 252 18.01 -13.50 5.27
CA ASP A 252 18.28 -13.55 6.70
C ASP A 252 17.21 -12.80 7.49
N ALA A 253 16.88 -13.32 8.67
CA ALA A 253 15.97 -12.64 9.58
C ALA A 253 16.67 -11.46 10.26
N ILE A 254 16.01 -10.30 10.27
CA ILE A 254 16.44 -9.14 11.04
C ILE A 254 15.71 -9.21 12.39
N PRO A 255 16.40 -9.51 13.51
CA PRO A 255 15.75 -9.67 14.80
C PRO A 255 15.22 -8.34 15.32
N ILE A 256 13.93 -8.30 15.65
CA ILE A 256 13.26 -7.13 16.22
C ILE A 256 12.40 -7.58 17.40
N ASP A 257 12.87 -7.31 18.62
CA ASP A 257 12.32 -7.91 19.85
C ASP A 257 10.90 -7.45 20.21
N TYR A 258 10.46 -6.32 19.66
CA TYR A 258 9.16 -5.72 20.00
C TYR A 258 8.08 -5.98 18.94
N LEU A 259 8.41 -6.68 17.85
CA LEU A 259 7.38 -7.13 16.91
C LEU A 259 6.45 -8.13 17.61
N PRO A 260 5.17 -8.16 17.24
CA PRO A 260 4.22 -9.06 17.88
C PRO A 260 4.65 -10.51 17.68
N ALA A 261 4.81 -11.20 18.81
CA ALA A 261 4.89 -12.64 18.94
C ALA A 261 3.66 -13.13 19.72
N ASN A 262 2.49 -12.65 19.32
CA ASN A 262 1.23 -12.94 19.98
C ASN A 262 0.75 -14.35 19.61
N ASN A 263 0.01 -15.02 20.50
CA ASN A 263 -0.56 -16.35 20.22
C ASN A 263 -1.82 -16.31 19.34
N TYR A 264 -2.14 -15.18 18.71
CA TYR A 264 -3.34 -15.02 17.90
C TYR A 264 -3.01 -14.93 16.41
N PRO A 265 -3.75 -15.63 15.53
CA PRO A 265 -3.52 -15.56 14.09
C PRO A 265 -3.64 -14.13 13.58
N ILE A 266 -2.61 -13.69 12.85
CA ILE A 266 -2.61 -12.42 12.14
C ILE A 266 -3.22 -12.65 10.76
N TYR A 267 -4.10 -11.73 10.34
CA TYR A 267 -4.80 -11.81 9.06
C TYR A 267 -4.51 -10.62 8.16
N GLY A 268 -4.06 -9.51 8.73
CA GLY A 268 -3.77 -8.28 7.99
C GLY A 268 -2.52 -7.61 8.52
N MET A 269 -1.73 -7.06 7.62
CA MET A 269 -0.61 -6.20 7.94
C MET A 269 -0.48 -5.14 6.85
N ALA A 270 -0.17 -3.91 7.24
CA ALA A 270 0.12 -2.81 6.32
C ALA A 270 1.17 -1.90 6.94
N LEU A 271 2.21 -1.59 6.19
CA LEU A 271 3.20 -0.60 6.53
C LEU A 271 2.70 0.77 6.03
N SER A 272 2.95 1.81 6.81
CA SER A 272 2.66 3.17 6.37
C SER A 272 3.51 3.53 5.14
N PRO A 273 3.03 4.40 4.23
CA PRO A 273 3.77 4.77 3.02
C PRO A 273 5.15 5.37 3.29
N ASN A 274 5.36 5.92 4.48
CA ASN A 274 6.63 6.48 4.93
C ASN A 274 7.49 5.49 5.75
N SER A 275 7.07 4.24 5.90
CA SER A 275 7.78 3.23 6.71
C SER A 275 7.99 3.64 8.17
N VAL A 276 7.01 4.32 8.78
CA VAL A 276 7.07 4.78 10.18
C VAL A 276 6.24 3.89 11.11
N GLN A 277 5.10 3.40 10.65
CA GLN A 277 4.19 2.58 11.44
C GLN A 277 3.82 1.30 10.70
N LEU A 278 3.72 0.22 11.47
CA LEU A 278 3.20 -1.06 11.00
C LEU A 278 1.87 -1.34 11.69
N ALA A 279 0.79 -1.40 10.92
CA ALA A 279 -0.52 -1.78 11.40
C ALA A 279 -0.71 -3.30 11.27
N VAL A 280 -1.15 -3.96 12.33
CA VAL A 280 -1.35 -5.41 12.39
C VAL A 280 -2.76 -5.71 12.88
N GLY A 281 -3.51 -6.45 12.06
CA GLY A 281 -4.86 -6.91 12.36
C GLY A 281 -4.87 -8.38 12.74
N TYR A 282 -5.37 -8.70 13.93
CA TYR A 282 -5.52 -10.08 14.41
C TYR A 282 -6.94 -10.33 14.90
N VAL A 283 -7.34 -11.60 14.88
CA VAL A 283 -8.61 -12.05 15.45
C VAL A 283 -8.30 -12.87 16.69
N CYS A 284 -8.75 -12.39 17.84
CA CYS A 284 -8.75 -13.19 19.05
C CYS A 284 -9.91 -14.19 18.95
N PRO A 285 -9.63 -15.50 18.94
CA PRO A 285 -10.67 -16.49 19.09
C PRO A 285 -11.37 -16.27 20.44
N PRO A 286 -12.67 -16.58 20.55
CA PRO A 286 -13.37 -16.48 21.82
C PRO A 286 -12.61 -17.32 22.87
N ALA A 287 -12.41 -16.75 24.05
CA ALA A 287 -11.74 -17.42 25.15
C ALA A 287 -12.51 -18.71 25.49
N ALA A 288 -12.05 -19.84 24.94
CA ALA A 288 -12.63 -21.14 25.23
C ALA A 288 -12.33 -21.47 26.69
N LYS A 289 -13.26 -21.18 27.61
CA LYS A 289 -13.23 -21.81 28.93
C LYS A 289 -13.62 -23.28 28.74
N PRO A 290 -12.73 -24.26 28.94
CA PRO A 290 -12.98 -25.64 28.51
C PRO A 290 -14.01 -26.43 29.35
N SER A 291 -14.89 -25.82 30.16
CA SER A 291 -15.66 -26.60 31.14
C SER A 291 -16.98 -26.02 31.67
N ARG A 292 -17.61 -25.05 31.00
CA ARG A 292 -19.02 -24.73 31.27
C ARG A 292 -19.85 -24.89 30.01
N ILE A 293 -20.79 -25.83 30.09
CA ILE A 293 -21.86 -25.97 29.12
C ILE A 293 -23.07 -25.30 29.78
N THR A 294 -23.11 -23.96 29.75
CA THR A 294 -24.35 -23.25 30.05
C THR A 294 -24.94 -22.70 28.76
N GLN A 295 -26.26 -22.64 28.67
CA GLN A 295 -26.99 -22.21 27.47
C GLN A 295 -26.68 -20.75 27.04
N ALA A 296 -25.96 -20.00 27.89
CA ALA A 296 -25.41 -18.69 27.57
C ALA A 296 -24.10 -18.76 26.75
N ASP A 297 -23.37 -19.88 26.74
CA ASP A 297 -22.08 -19.97 26.03
C ASP A 297 -22.25 -20.06 24.50
N THR A 298 -23.39 -20.58 24.02
CA THR A 298 -23.73 -20.61 22.58
C THR A 298 -24.08 -19.25 21.98
N THR A 299 -24.40 -18.24 22.78
CA THR A 299 -24.72 -16.88 22.31
C THR A 299 -23.57 -15.88 22.49
N TYR A 300 -22.43 -16.32 23.08
CA TYR A 300 -21.28 -15.48 23.40
C TYR A 300 -19.97 -15.91 22.70
N ALA A 301 -20.04 -16.56 21.54
CA ALA A 301 -18.91 -16.63 20.62
C ALA A 301 -18.65 -15.24 19.99
N ARG A 302 -18.30 -14.26 20.82
CA ARG A 302 -17.83 -12.96 20.37
C ARG A 302 -16.42 -13.16 19.87
N LEU A 303 -16.28 -13.33 18.56
CA LEU A 303 -15.02 -13.08 17.88
C LEU A 303 -14.67 -11.62 18.15
N SER A 304 -13.55 -11.37 18.82
CA SER A 304 -13.02 -10.01 18.98
C SER A 304 -11.83 -9.88 18.05
N SER A 305 -11.76 -8.79 17.29
CA SER A 305 -10.59 -8.43 16.50
C SER A 305 -9.85 -7.28 17.16
N GLY A 306 -8.53 -7.28 17.05
CA GLY A 306 -7.66 -6.19 17.45
C GLY A 306 -6.94 -5.61 16.23
N LEU A 307 -6.72 -4.30 16.25
CA LEU A 307 -5.81 -3.60 15.37
C LEU A 307 -4.74 -2.96 16.26
N GLU A 308 -3.50 -3.36 16.09
CA GLU A 308 -2.35 -2.82 16.83
C GLU A 308 -1.41 -2.11 15.86
N PHE A 309 -0.77 -1.05 16.36
CA PHE A 309 0.23 -0.28 15.62
C PHE A 309 1.58 -0.45 16.29
N PHE A 310 2.60 -0.78 15.49
CA PHE A 310 3.97 -0.94 15.93
C PHE A 310 4.86 0.11 15.26
N ALA A 311 5.90 0.54 15.96
CA ALA A 311 6.93 1.39 15.37
C ALA A 311 7.71 0.60 14.32
N ALA A 312 7.78 1.09 13.08
CA ALA A 312 8.72 0.54 12.12
C ALA A 312 10.17 0.85 12.57
N PRO A 313 11.17 0.05 12.16
CA PRO A 313 12.58 0.25 12.56
C PRO A 313 13.09 1.68 12.31
N ASN A 314 12.68 2.28 11.19
CA ASN A 314 13.14 3.60 10.77
C ASN A 314 12.56 4.75 11.60
N ALA A 315 11.46 4.52 12.34
CA ALA A 315 10.78 5.56 13.08
C ALA A 315 11.42 5.88 14.44
N ARG A 316 12.24 4.97 14.98
CA ARG A 316 12.76 5.09 16.36
C ARG A 316 13.94 6.04 16.50
N ASN A 317 14.67 6.30 15.43
CA ASN A 317 15.73 7.28 15.44
C ASN A 317 15.23 8.56 14.77
N ALA A 318 15.37 9.70 15.42
CA ALA A 318 14.94 10.98 14.88
C ALA A 318 15.65 11.33 13.55
N THR A 319 16.88 10.84 13.35
CA THR A 319 17.61 10.98 12.08
C THR A 319 16.98 10.13 10.97
N LEU A 320 16.64 8.87 11.25
CA LEU A 320 16.00 7.96 10.29
C LEU A 320 14.58 8.43 9.97
N LEU A 321 13.82 8.90 10.95
CA LEU A 321 12.51 9.52 10.75
C LEU A 321 12.60 10.76 9.84
N ALA A 322 13.63 11.59 10.02
CA ALA A 322 13.88 12.75 9.16
C ALA A 322 14.34 12.39 7.75
N ASN A 323 14.95 11.23 7.55
CA ASN A 323 15.31 10.71 6.23
C ASN A 323 14.10 10.10 5.51
N SER A 324 13.21 9.42 6.25
CA SER A 324 11.94 8.91 5.74
C SER A 324 11.05 10.02 5.14
N LEU A 325 11.05 11.21 5.75
CA LEU A 325 10.37 12.40 5.21
C LEU A 325 10.89 12.82 3.82
N GLU A 326 12.18 12.61 3.54
CA GLU A 326 12.78 12.98 2.25
C GLU A 326 12.43 11.96 1.16
N ALA A 327 12.35 10.68 1.53
CA ALA A 327 11.92 9.62 0.63
C ALA A 327 10.45 9.78 0.20
N HIS A 328 9.61 10.37 1.07
CA HIS A 328 8.16 10.50 0.85
C HIS A 328 7.71 11.96 0.99
N SER A 329 7.70 12.69 -0.13
CA SER A 329 7.28 14.11 -0.20
C SER A 329 5.75 14.32 -0.23
N SER A 330 4.96 13.30 0.11
CA SER A 330 3.50 13.38 0.05
C SER A 330 2.89 14.01 1.31
N ILE A 331 1.68 14.59 1.19
CA ILE A 331 0.94 15.10 2.35
C ILE A 331 0.47 13.97 3.27
N ASP A 332 0.12 12.82 2.70
CA ASP A 332 -0.38 11.66 3.45
C ASP A 332 0.67 11.13 4.43
N SER A 333 1.95 11.19 4.05
CA SER A 333 3.07 10.78 4.91
C SER A 333 3.25 11.63 6.17
N LEU A 334 2.72 12.86 6.23
CA LEU A 334 2.83 13.69 7.43
C LEU A 334 1.88 13.21 8.55
N GLY A 335 0.71 12.69 8.20
CA GLY A 335 -0.28 12.22 9.17
C GLY A 335 0.26 11.09 10.05
N ASP A 336 0.96 10.15 9.43
CA ASP A 336 1.56 9.00 10.13
C ASP A 336 2.73 9.41 11.04
N ILE A 337 3.53 10.41 10.62
CA ILE A 337 4.61 10.97 11.47
C ILE A 337 3.99 11.66 12.70
N LEU A 338 2.92 12.42 12.51
CA LEU A 338 2.23 13.11 13.60
C LEU A 338 1.61 12.12 14.59
N SER A 339 0.90 11.10 14.08
CA SER A 339 0.29 10.07 14.92
C SER A 339 1.35 9.29 15.70
N TYR A 340 2.48 8.96 15.06
CA TYR A 340 3.61 8.29 15.70
C TYR A 340 4.24 9.14 16.80
N CYS A 341 4.58 10.39 16.51
CA CYS A 341 5.15 11.30 17.49
C CYS A 341 4.21 11.51 18.69
N HIS A 342 2.89 11.53 18.46
CA HIS A 342 1.90 11.61 19.54
C HIS A 342 1.86 10.33 20.39
N ALA A 343 1.90 9.15 19.77
CA ALA A 343 1.95 7.87 20.47
C ALA A 343 3.24 7.75 21.31
N GLU A 344 4.39 8.05 20.72
CA GLU A 344 5.68 8.06 21.42
C GLU A 344 5.67 9.04 22.60
N LEU A 345 5.19 10.27 22.41
CA LEU A 345 5.06 11.25 23.49
C LEU A 345 4.16 10.75 24.63
N SER A 346 3.05 10.07 24.30
CA SER A 346 2.15 9.48 25.29
C SER A 346 2.85 8.37 26.09
N THR A 347 3.62 7.50 25.42
CA THR A 347 4.41 6.46 26.11
C THR A 347 5.53 7.05 26.96
N PHE A 348 6.17 8.12 26.50
CA PHE A 348 7.19 8.85 27.25
C PHE A 348 6.60 9.48 28.53
N HIS A 349 5.43 10.11 28.45
CA HIS A 349 4.73 10.63 29.62
C HIS A 349 4.30 9.52 30.59
N ALA A 350 3.85 8.37 30.09
CA ALA A 350 3.50 7.23 30.92
C ALA A 350 4.71 6.71 31.72
N LYS A 351 5.85 6.48 31.05
CA LYS A 351 7.11 6.08 31.71
C LYS A 351 7.56 7.11 32.75
N ARG A 352 7.55 8.39 32.38
CA ARG A 352 7.95 9.48 33.28
C ARG A 352 7.02 9.62 34.49
N ALA A 353 5.73 9.33 34.33
CA ALA A 353 4.78 9.29 35.45
C ALA A 353 5.04 8.10 36.39
N GLU A 354 5.44 6.94 35.86
CA GLU A 354 5.88 5.78 36.67
C GLU A 354 7.13 6.14 37.50
N ASP A 355 8.06 6.91 36.93
CA ASP A 355 9.26 7.39 37.60
C ASP A 355 9.00 8.58 38.57
N GLY A 356 7.73 8.98 38.76
CA GLY A 356 7.35 10.08 39.64
C GLY A 356 7.64 11.48 39.09
N GLY A 357 7.98 11.60 37.80
CA GLY A 357 8.23 12.85 37.11
C GLY A 357 6.95 13.57 36.66
N SER A 358 7.03 14.89 36.49
CA SER A 358 5.95 15.70 35.92
C SER A 358 5.82 15.51 34.41
N VAL A 359 4.69 15.93 33.83
CA VAL A 359 4.51 16.11 32.38
C VAL A 359 5.71 16.89 31.82
N TRP A 360 6.26 16.41 30.70
CA TRP A 360 7.42 17.04 30.09
C TRP A 360 7.06 18.43 29.56
N SER A 361 7.95 19.39 29.78
CA SER A 361 7.87 20.73 29.21
C SER A 361 9.14 21.07 28.45
N ALA A 362 9.05 21.90 27.41
CA ALA A 362 10.21 22.42 26.70
C ALA A 362 11.16 23.27 27.58
N ALA A 363 10.73 23.66 28.80
CA ALA A 363 11.62 24.22 29.82
C ALA A 363 12.60 23.18 30.42
N ASP A 364 12.22 21.90 30.46
CA ASP A 364 13.06 20.80 30.96
C ASP A 364 14.23 20.51 30.02
N ALA A 365 14.05 20.76 28.72
CA ALA A 365 15.09 20.57 27.69
C ALA A 365 16.31 21.48 27.88
N LYS A 366 16.14 22.66 28.52
CA LYS A 366 17.24 23.59 28.84
C LYS A 366 17.96 23.24 30.14
N ALA A 367 17.42 22.34 30.96
CA ALA A 367 17.99 21.94 32.25
C ALA A 367 18.84 20.66 32.15
N SER A 368 18.68 19.86 31.09
CA SER A 368 19.44 18.62 30.87
C SER A 368 20.73 18.89 30.08
N ASN A 369 21.87 18.95 30.77
CA ASN A 369 23.21 18.94 30.19
C ASN A 369 23.86 17.53 30.23
N ASP A 370 23.11 16.50 30.64
CA ASP A 370 23.61 15.12 30.76
C ASP A 370 23.22 14.29 29.53
N ASP A 371 24.24 13.74 28.86
CA ASP A 371 24.22 12.80 27.72
C ASP A 371 23.58 11.42 28.04
N ASN A 372 22.72 11.31 29.06
CA ASN A 372 21.97 10.08 29.33
C ASN A 372 20.57 10.19 28.70
N ASP A 373 20.27 9.27 27.78
CA ASP A 373 19.13 9.09 26.86
C ASP A 373 17.68 9.19 27.42
N LEU A 374 17.42 9.86 28.55
CA LEU A 374 16.10 10.01 29.17
C LEU A 374 15.53 11.46 29.15
N GLY A 375 16.22 12.42 28.53
CA GLY A 375 15.88 13.84 28.72
C GLY A 375 14.73 14.41 27.88
N GLN A 376 14.47 13.89 26.67
CA GLN A 376 13.64 14.59 25.69
C GLN A 376 12.77 13.64 24.84
N PRO A 377 11.55 14.06 24.46
CA PRO A 377 10.70 13.30 23.56
C PRO A 377 11.26 13.30 22.14
N LEU A 378 11.05 12.20 21.41
CA LEU A 378 11.58 11.98 20.06
C LEU A 378 11.27 13.13 19.10
N TYR A 379 10.06 13.69 19.15
CA TYR A 379 9.66 14.78 18.26
C TYR A 379 10.53 16.04 18.42
N HIS A 380 11.10 16.30 19.60
CA HIS A 380 11.96 17.46 19.83
C HIS A 380 13.28 17.33 19.06
N SER A 381 13.94 16.17 19.20
CA SER A 381 15.15 15.85 18.44
C SER A 381 14.88 15.84 16.92
N PHE A 382 13.73 15.32 16.51
CA PHE A 382 13.28 15.34 15.11
C PHE A 382 13.14 16.77 14.57
N CYS A 383 12.44 17.66 15.28
CA CYS A 383 12.32 19.07 14.89
C CYS A 383 13.67 19.79 14.82
N SER A 384 14.59 19.52 15.76
CA SER A 384 15.94 20.09 15.74
C SER A 384 16.72 19.65 14.49
N ILE A 385 16.60 18.39 14.08
CA ILE A 385 17.25 17.87 12.87
C ILE A 385 16.68 18.54 11.62
N LEU A 386 15.35 18.72 11.55
CA LEU A 386 14.71 19.42 10.42
C LEU A 386 15.14 20.89 10.33
N GLU A 387 15.26 21.58 11.47
CA GLU A 387 15.78 22.95 11.53
C GLU A 387 17.25 23.03 11.09
N ALA A 388 18.08 22.05 11.47
CA ALA A 388 19.47 21.95 11.03
C ALA A 388 19.57 21.72 9.51
N LYS A 389 18.83 20.73 8.99
CA LYS A 389 18.78 20.42 7.54
C LYS A 389 18.39 21.65 6.70
N TYR A 390 17.39 22.43 7.13
CA TYR A 390 17.04 23.67 6.43
C TYR A 390 18.17 24.71 6.47
N THR A 391 18.84 24.83 7.61
CA THR A 391 19.97 25.77 7.77
C THR A 391 21.13 25.39 6.84
N ASP A 392 21.43 24.09 6.73
CA ASP A 392 22.45 23.57 5.83
C ASP A 392 22.07 23.81 4.36
N GLN A 393 20.81 23.61 3.99
CA GLN A 393 20.30 23.92 2.66
C GLN A 393 20.41 25.42 2.32
N CYS A 394 20.12 26.31 3.27
CA CYS A 394 20.30 27.75 3.09
C CYS A 394 21.78 28.13 2.96
N GLN A 395 22.68 27.49 3.72
CA GLN A 395 24.12 27.72 3.60
C GLN A 395 24.65 27.24 2.25
N ALA A 396 24.21 26.07 1.78
CA ALA A 396 24.57 25.55 0.46
C ALA A 396 24.09 26.47 -0.67
N ALA A 397 22.84 26.95 -0.62
CA ALA A 397 22.31 27.91 -1.59
C ALA A 397 23.06 29.25 -1.57
N ALA A 398 23.46 29.72 -0.38
CA ALA A 398 24.27 30.93 -0.25
C ALA A 398 25.68 30.77 -0.87
N MET A 399 26.25 29.57 -0.82
CA MET A 399 27.53 29.26 -1.48
C MET A 399 27.40 29.13 -3.01
N SER A 400 26.25 28.68 -3.52
CA SER A 400 25.99 28.54 -4.97
C SER A 400 25.35 29.78 -5.61
N SER A 401 25.07 30.84 -4.84
CA SER A 401 24.33 32.04 -5.26
C SER A 401 22.90 31.78 -5.78
N ASP A 402 22.33 30.63 -5.40
CA ASP A 402 20.97 30.25 -5.73
C ASP A 402 19.95 30.92 -4.78
N PRO A 403 18.69 31.09 -5.20
CA PRO A 403 17.63 31.53 -4.29
C PRO A 403 17.48 30.56 -3.11
N PRO A 404 17.04 31.04 -1.94
CA PRO A 404 16.83 30.18 -0.78
C PRO A 404 15.82 29.08 -1.11
N PRO A 405 16.03 27.84 -0.64
CA PRO A 405 15.12 26.74 -0.90
C PRO A 405 13.81 26.91 -0.14
N PRO A 406 12.69 26.36 -0.65
CA PRO A 406 11.40 26.44 0.02
C PRO A 406 11.47 25.82 1.43
N PRO A 407 10.87 26.45 2.45
CA PRO A 407 11.03 26.07 3.86
C PRO A 407 10.18 24.86 4.26
N MET A 408 10.20 23.77 3.46
CA MET A 408 9.40 22.57 3.70
C MET A 408 9.69 21.94 5.07
N TYR A 409 10.98 21.78 5.43
CA TYR A 409 11.34 21.20 6.73
C TYR A 409 10.87 22.04 7.91
N LEU A 410 10.95 23.38 7.80
CA LEU A 410 10.44 24.28 8.83
C LEU A 410 8.91 24.20 8.95
N GLN A 411 8.20 24.09 7.82
CA GLN A 411 6.75 23.91 7.82
C GLN A 411 6.33 22.59 8.49
N VAL A 412 7.05 21.50 8.20
CA VAL A 412 6.81 20.19 8.86
C VAL A 412 7.10 20.27 10.35
N ALA A 413 8.26 20.83 10.74
CA ALA A 413 8.61 21.01 12.15
C ALA A 413 7.55 21.86 12.89
N TYR A 414 7.06 22.93 12.27
CA TYR A 414 5.99 23.76 12.81
C TYR A 414 4.69 22.96 13.02
N GLN A 415 4.27 22.16 12.04
CA GLN A 415 3.07 21.33 12.16
C GLN A 415 3.20 20.28 13.28
N VAL A 416 4.37 19.68 13.45
CA VAL A 416 4.62 18.74 14.55
C VAL A 416 4.49 19.45 15.90
N VAL A 417 5.22 20.56 16.10
CA VAL A 417 5.21 21.31 17.37
C VAL A 417 3.80 21.80 17.75
N VAL A 418 3.03 22.31 16.79
CA VAL A 418 1.68 22.84 17.03
C VAL A 418 0.68 21.75 17.39
N ASN A 419 0.86 20.52 16.89
CA ASN A 419 -0.07 19.42 17.16
C ASN A 419 0.30 18.59 18.41
N MET A 420 1.52 18.69 18.93
CA MET A 420 1.89 17.95 20.16
C MET A 420 1.23 18.52 21.42
N PRO A 421 0.73 17.67 22.35
CA PRO A 421 0.23 18.10 23.65
C PRO A 421 1.39 18.58 24.56
N GLY A 422 1.24 19.74 25.19
CA GLY A 422 2.26 20.33 26.08
C GLY A 422 1.79 21.60 26.78
N THR A 423 2.58 22.11 27.74
CA THR A 423 2.28 23.37 28.44
C THR A 423 2.33 24.56 27.48
N SER A 424 1.28 25.41 27.48
CA SER A 424 1.04 26.45 26.48
C SER A 424 2.22 27.40 26.26
N SER A 425 2.89 27.86 27.32
CA SER A 425 3.93 28.90 27.23
C SER A 425 5.18 28.49 26.45
N ALA A 426 5.67 27.26 26.63
CA ALA A 426 6.89 26.80 25.96
C ALA A 426 6.61 26.38 24.51
N LYS A 427 5.44 25.76 24.27
CA LYS A 427 4.94 25.41 22.94
C LYS A 427 4.73 26.67 22.08
N GLU A 428 4.13 27.71 22.65
CA GLU A 428 3.93 29.00 21.98
C GLU A 428 5.25 29.68 21.62
N ALA A 429 6.28 29.57 22.47
CA ALA A 429 7.60 30.12 22.20
C ALA A 429 8.32 29.41 21.04
N ASP A 430 8.31 28.06 21.02
CA ASP A 430 8.93 27.28 19.93
C ASP A 430 8.15 27.44 18.61
N ALA A 431 6.81 27.47 18.67
CA ALA A 431 5.97 27.74 17.50
C ALA A 431 6.20 29.15 16.96
N ALA A 432 6.30 30.17 17.82
CA ALA A 432 6.61 31.54 17.42
C ALA A 432 8.00 31.66 16.79
N ARG A 433 9.01 30.96 17.33
CA ARG A 433 10.36 30.88 16.74
C ARG A 433 10.31 30.33 15.32
N LEU A 434 9.66 29.18 15.13
CA LEU A 434 9.52 28.54 13.82
C LEU A 434 8.72 29.41 12.84
N GLN A 435 7.63 30.02 13.31
CA GLN A 435 6.82 30.94 12.51
C GLN A 435 7.64 32.15 12.02
N GLN A 436 8.46 32.76 12.89
CA GLN A 436 9.35 33.86 12.50
C GLN A 436 10.35 33.43 11.42
N ARG A 437 10.94 32.23 11.53
CA ARG A 437 11.88 31.71 10.52
C ARG A 437 11.18 31.43 9.18
N ILE A 438 9.97 30.88 9.20
CA ILE A 438 9.17 30.66 7.98
C ILE A 438 8.82 32.01 7.35
N MET A 439 8.36 32.97 8.13
CA MET A 439 8.03 34.32 7.64
C MET A 439 9.24 35.10 7.12
N ALA A 440 10.46 34.74 7.50
CA ALA A 440 11.67 35.36 6.93
C ALA A 440 11.94 34.89 5.48
N TYR A 441 11.36 33.77 5.05
CA TYR A 441 11.45 33.29 3.68
C TYR A 441 10.45 33.97 2.74
N TRP A 442 9.24 34.26 3.22
CA TRP A 442 8.15 34.90 2.47
C TRP A 442 8.26 36.42 2.52
#